data_AF-A0A7W1FAR1-F1
#
_entry.id   AF-A0A7W1FAR1-F1
#
_cell.length_a   1.000
_cell.length_b   1.000
_cell.length_c   1.000
_cell.angle_alpha   90.00
_cell.angle_beta   90.00
_cell.angle_gamma   90.00
#
_symmetry.space_group_name_H-M   'P 1'
#
loop_
_entity.id
_entity.type
_entity.pdbx_description
1 polymer ?
#
loop_
_entity_poly.entity_id
_entity_poly.type
_entity_poly.pdbx_seq_one_letter_code
_entity_poly.pdbx_strand_id
1 'polypeptide(L)'
;MRINKMISKSAAVFFLLLLLIPYTLDVNGQTNSHSVSTENVVDLTHTLTEDFPYIPIPGITFPFKKTPIATIEKMGVAANRWEIHEHIGTQIDAPSHFIAGGLSLEQMPVRNFIARLAVIDISERARTDMDTEVTIEDIKNWEKKYGRLPKGSAVFMYSGWDAKVNDAKAFINMDGANTMHFPGFSSEAALFLARERDIVGIGVDTLSLDPGTDKEYKAHKAWLAAGKWGVECVANLKQVPPVGATVFVGASKVGGATGGLVRLLATFPSNGTKSLTVPTLRNHLLGTWKSAAAEPVGNLGFRTREFTFTTDRWLIEVVFYSDKEMTKPLFSFVGEGPYTLGENSTVVPGATNATFFFDKKRLTLLMDDAAAVAAFKFDACNLTKGVTKDISASGCSNFTSVAVCGKEYDLVNIERNTLRLGARPADGNMCLMDKRPKDLGQPLIKQNH
;
A
#
# COMPACT_ATOMS: atom_id res chain seq x y z
N MET A 1 -21.13 -71.07 -35.50
CA MET A 1 -20.30 -72.29 -35.61
C MET A 1 -18.98 -72.03 -34.90
N ARG A 2 -18.70 -72.76 -33.79
CA ARG A 2 -17.43 -72.90 -33.02
C ARG A 2 -16.76 -71.60 -32.52
N ILE A 3 -16.76 -71.26 -31.22
CA ILE A 3 -16.11 -71.88 -30.04
C ILE A 3 -14.57 -71.96 -30.14
N ASN A 4 -13.94 -71.27 -29.17
CA ASN A 4 -12.62 -71.49 -28.54
C ASN A 4 -11.35 -71.07 -29.31
N LYS A 5 -10.26 -70.63 -28.67
CA LYS A 5 -9.88 -70.15 -27.31
C LYS A 5 -8.36 -70.03 -27.40
N MET A 6 -7.71 -69.02 -26.82
CA MET A 6 -6.37 -69.18 -26.21
C MET A 6 -6.11 -67.98 -25.28
N ILE A 7 -6.22 -68.22 -23.97
CA ILE A 7 -5.14 -68.15 -22.96
C ILE A 7 -5.11 -66.75 -22.30
N SER A 8 -5.67 -66.58 -21.10
CA SER A 8 -5.21 -66.99 -19.76
C SER A 8 -4.33 -65.94 -19.06
N LYS A 9 -4.90 -65.45 -17.93
CA LYS A 9 -4.27 -65.05 -16.66
C LYS A 9 -3.44 -63.76 -16.65
N SER A 10 -4.05 -62.70 -16.09
CA SER A 10 -3.65 -62.09 -14.80
C SER A 10 -4.15 -60.65 -14.71
N ALA A 11 -5.19 -60.38 -13.91
CA ALA A 11 -5.46 -59.11 -13.20
C ALA A 11 -6.91 -59.11 -12.69
N ALA A 12 -7.12 -59.68 -11.50
CA ALA A 12 -8.37 -59.54 -10.75
C ALA A 12 -8.03 -59.36 -9.27
N VAL A 13 -7.41 -58.21 -8.96
CA VAL A 13 -7.34 -57.61 -7.62
C VAL A 13 -7.33 -56.09 -7.87
N PHE A 14 -8.01 -55.34 -7.01
CA PHE A 14 -8.25 -53.88 -7.07
C PHE A 14 -9.43 -53.42 -7.93
N PHE A 15 -10.65 -53.73 -7.51
CA PHE A 15 -11.79 -52.83 -7.76
C PHE A 15 -12.90 -53.04 -6.73
N LEU A 16 -12.64 -52.80 -5.43
CA LEU A 16 -13.70 -52.59 -4.44
C LEU A 16 -13.18 -52.02 -3.10
N LEU A 17 -12.74 -50.76 -3.06
CA LEU A 17 -12.65 -49.97 -1.81
C LEU A 17 -12.39 -48.50 -2.14
N LEU A 18 -13.43 -47.78 -2.55
CA LEU A 18 -13.40 -46.31 -2.70
C LEU A 18 -14.83 -45.75 -2.66
N LEU A 19 -15.54 -46.06 -1.58
CA LEU A 19 -16.74 -45.35 -1.14
C LEU A 19 -16.63 -45.20 0.37
N LEU A 20 -16.76 -43.96 0.86
CA LEU A 20 -16.61 -43.48 2.25
C LEU A 20 -15.23 -42.89 2.60
N ILE A 21 -14.86 -41.81 1.92
CA ILE A 21 -14.21 -40.68 2.60
C ILE A 21 -15.17 -39.50 2.44
N PRO A 22 -15.75 -38.95 3.52
CA PRO A 22 -16.44 -37.68 3.42
C PRO A 22 -15.38 -36.64 3.05
N TYR A 23 -15.43 -36.16 1.81
CA TYR A 23 -14.81 -34.90 1.46
C TYR A 23 -15.50 -33.82 2.30
N THR A 24 -14.97 -33.55 3.49
CA THR A 24 -15.10 -32.24 4.09
C THR A 24 -14.39 -31.29 3.13
N LEU A 25 -15.16 -30.65 2.25
CA LEU A 25 -14.70 -29.45 1.57
C LEU A 25 -14.43 -28.42 2.67
N ASP A 26 -13.16 -28.31 3.04
CA ASP A 26 -12.68 -27.23 3.86
C ASP A 26 -12.71 -25.96 2.99
N VAL A 27 -13.89 -25.33 2.91
CA VAL A 27 -14.08 -23.99 2.29
C VAL A 27 -13.58 -22.93 3.28
N ASN A 28 -12.32 -23.06 3.69
CA ASN A 28 -11.59 -22.09 4.48
C ASN A 28 -10.14 -21.95 4.01
N GLY A 29 -9.87 -22.30 2.75
CA GLY A 29 -8.69 -21.80 2.05
C GLY A 29 -8.86 -20.31 1.78
N GLN A 30 -8.50 -19.45 2.75
CA GLN A 30 -8.12 -18.08 2.45
C GLN A 30 -6.96 -18.15 1.45
N THR A 31 -7.27 -18.12 0.16
CA THR A 31 -6.29 -17.75 -0.85
C THR A 31 -5.96 -16.30 -0.55
N ASN A 32 -4.85 -16.11 0.16
CA ASN A 32 -4.18 -14.83 0.33
C ASN A 32 -3.74 -14.35 -1.07
N SER A 33 -4.69 -13.87 -1.87
CA SER A 33 -4.42 -13.24 -3.15
C SER A 33 -3.78 -11.89 -2.84
N HIS A 34 -2.46 -11.88 -2.82
CA HIS A 34 -1.71 -10.63 -2.66
C HIS A 34 -1.76 -9.88 -3.98
N SER A 35 -2.70 -8.96 -4.09
CA SER A 35 -2.77 -8.03 -5.22
C SER A 35 -1.57 -7.07 -5.14
N VAL A 36 -0.81 -6.97 -6.23
CA VAL A 36 0.12 -5.86 -6.43
C VAL A 36 -0.72 -4.60 -6.65
N SER A 37 -0.61 -3.62 -5.77
CA SER A 37 -1.21 -2.30 -6.00
C SER A 37 -0.27 -1.46 -6.87
N THR A 38 -0.85 -0.63 -7.73
CA THR A 38 -0.13 0.39 -8.51
C THR A 38 -0.56 1.81 -8.12
N GLU A 39 -1.21 1.98 -6.97
CA GLU A 39 -1.66 3.30 -6.49
C GLU A 39 -0.49 4.20 -6.16
N ASN A 40 0.52 3.66 -5.46
CA ASN A 40 1.81 4.31 -5.28
C ASN A 40 2.85 3.49 -6.01
N VAL A 41 3.58 4.15 -6.89
CA VAL A 41 4.75 3.61 -7.58
C VAL A 41 5.88 4.58 -7.31
N VAL A 42 6.92 4.10 -6.64
CA VAL A 42 8.14 4.86 -6.36
C VAL A 42 9.24 4.31 -7.26
N ASP A 43 9.86 5.21 -8.01
CA ASP A 43 11.08 4.89 -8.74
C ASP A 43 12.27 4.92 -7.78
N LEU A 44 12.87 3.76 -7.57
CA LEU A 44 14.02 3.58 -6.68
C LEU A 44 15.35 3.62 -7.44
N THR A 45 15.36 4.22 -8.63
CA THR A 45 16.49 4.26 -9.54
C THR A 45 17.00 5.68 -9.65
N HIS A 46 18.30 5.89 -9.45
CA HIS A 46 18.93 7.16 -9.79
C HIS A 46 19.06 7.30 -11.31
N THR A 47 18.95 8.53 -11.82
CA THR A 47 19.34 8.83 -13.19
C THR A 47 20.84 8.61 -13.35
N LEU A 48 21.23 7.69 -14.24
CA LEU A 48 22.63 7.50 -14.59
C LEU A 48 23.13 8.65 -15.49
N THR A 49 24.08 9.42 -14.97
CA THR A 49 24.75 10.52 -15.66
C THR A 49 26.25 10.25 -15.74
N GLU A 50 26.99 11.02 -16.56
CA GLU A 50 28.45 10.86 -16.67
C GLU A 50 29.18 11.24 -15.37
N ASP A 51 28.52 12.02 -14.52
CA ASP A 51 29.01 12.45 -13.20
C ASP A 51 28.58 11.50 -12.06
N PHE A 52 27.87 10.40 -12.37
CA PHE A 52 27.37 9.50 -11.34
C PHE A 52 28.53 8.87 -10.56
N PRO A 53 28.51 8.90 -9.21
CA PRO A 53 29.60 8.34 -8.41
C PRO A 53 29.68 6.82 -8.52
N TYR A 54 30.90 6.29 -8.51
CA TYR A 54 31.17 4.85 -8.56
C TYR A 54 32.37 4.52 -7.66
N ILE A 55 32.54 3.25 -7.29
CA ILE A 55 33.72 2.81 -6.53
C ILE A 55 34.94 2.89 -7.46
N PRO A 56 35.96 3.73 -7.19
CA PRO A 56 37.08 3.91 -8.10
C PRO A 56 38.13 2.82 -7.90
N ILE A 57 38.05 1.76 -8.71
CA ILE A 57 39.04 0.68 -8.77
C ILE A 57 39.97 0.91 -9.97
N PRO A 58 41.26 1.23 -9.75
CA PRO A 58 42.20 1.55 -10.82
C PRO A 58 42.28 0.46 -11.89
N GLY A 59 42.05 0.85 -13.15
CA GLY A 59 42.12 -0.04 -14.31
C GLY A 59 40.93 -0.99 -14.48
N ILE A 60 39.91 -0.92 -13.61
CA ILE A 60 38.74 -1.81 -13.65
C ILE A 60 37.45 -1.02 -13.88
N THR A 61 37.15 -0.05 -13.02
CA THR A 61 35.93 0.76 -13.10
C THR A 61 36.18 2.09 -13.82
N PHE A 62 35.16 2.61 -14.50
CA PHE A 62 35.25 3.83 -15.30
C PHE A 62 33.88 4.54 -15.35
N PRO A 63 33.83 5.88 -15.49
CA PRO A 63 32.55 6.58 -15.48
C PRO A 63 31.68 6.17 -16.67
N PHE A 64 30.35 6.27 -16.48
CA PHE A 64 29.42 6.14 -17.59
C PHE A 64 29.72 7.19 -18.67
N LYS A 65 29.68 6.77 -19.93
CA LYS A 65 29.81 7.69 -21.07
C LYS A 65 28.71 7.49 -22.08
N LYS A 66 28.13 8.59 -22.54
CA LYS A 66 27.06 8.61 -23.54
C LYS A 66 27.51 9.38 -24.77
N THR A 67 27.64 8.69 -25.90
CA THR A 67 28.02 9.30 -27.17
C THR A 67 26.88 9.19 -28.19
N PRO A 68 26.40 10.29 -28.79
CA PRO A 68 25.41 10.22 -29.87
C PRO A 68 25.93 9.42 -31.06
N ILE A 69 25.13 8.49 -31.57
CA ILE A 69 25.43 7.72 -32.80
C ILE A 69 24.43 7.98 -33.93
N ALA A 70 23.25 8.54 -33.61
CA ALA A 70 22.29 9.06 -34.57
C ALA A 70 21.60 10.29 -33.99
N THR A 71 21.30 11.29 -34.83
CA THR A 71 20.52 12.48 -34.44
C THR A 71 19.29 12.63 -35.34
N ILE A 72 18.20 13.17 -34.78
CA ILE A 72 16.94 13.38 -35.52
C ILE A 72 17.19 14.23 -36.77
N GLU A 73 17.98 15.29 -36.64
CA GLU A 73 18.30 16.21 -37.76
C GLU A 73 18.98 15.51 -38.93
N LYS A 74 19.86 14.53 -38.66
CA LYS A 74 20.67 13.86 -39.69
C LYS A 74 20.02 12.58 -40.22
N MET A 75 19.27 11.87 -39.37
CA MET A 75 18.84 10.49 -39.64
C MET A 75 17.34 10.24 -39.37
N GLY A 76 16.59 11.25 -38.90
CA GLY A 76 15.19 11.09 -38.51
C GLY A 76 14.98 10.29 -37.20
N VAL A 77 16.06 9.88 -36.53
CA VAL A 77 16.06 9.10 -35.29
C VAL A 77 17.20 9.55 -34.38
N ALA A 78 16.97 9.56 -33.06
CA ALA A 78 18.01 9.76 -32.07
C ALA A 78 18.43 8.41 -31.45
N ALA A 79 19.73 8.14 -31.39
CA ALA A 79 20.29 6.99 -30.71
C ALA A 79 21.66 7.33 -30.11
N ASN A 80 21.99 6.71 -28.98
CA ASN A 80 23.26 6.90 -28.27
C ASN A 80 23.95 5.55 -28.07
N ARG A 81 25.28 5.54 -28.15
CA ARG A 81 26.13 4.47 -27.62
C ARG A 81 26.42 4.77 -26.15
N TRP A 82 26.34 3.72 -25.33
CA TRP A 82 26.71 3.75 -23.93
C TRP A 82 27.98 2.93 -23.73
N GLU A 83 28.89 3.46 -22.92
CA GLU A 83 30.04 2.74 -22.37
C GLU A 83 29.80 2.66 -20.85
N ILE A 84 29.66 1.42 -20.36
CA ILE A 84 29.27 1.08 -18.99
C ILE A 84 30.07 -0.13 -18.52
N HIS A 85 30.33 -0.21 -17.22
CA HIS A 85 30.61 -1.48 -16.54
C HIS A 85 29.32 -1.96 -15.84
N GLU A 86 29.25 -3.25 -15.51
CA GLU A 86 28.04 -3.86 -14.92
C GLU A 86 27.63 -3.22 -13.58
N HIS A 87 28.63 -2.75 -12.84
CA HIS A 87 28.51 -2.28 -11.46
C HIS A 87 28.63 -0.75 -11.35
N ILE A 88 27.71 -0.02 -11.98
CA ILE A 88 27.57 1.44 -11.88
C ILE A 88 26.11 1.85 -11.75
N GLY A 89 25.80 2.96 -11.08
CA GLY A 89 24.42 3.44 -10.94
C GLY A 89 23.61 2.61 -9.94
N THR A 90 22.29 2.70 -10.03
CA THR A 90 21.42 1.72 -9.37
C THR A 90 21.54 0.38 -10.12
N GLN A 91 22.19 -0.59 -9.49
CA GLN A 91 22.58 -1.86 -10.11
C GLN A 91 22.08 -3.07 -9.32
N ILE A 92 22.20 -4.26 -9.91
CA ILE A 92 22.00 -5.55 -9.24
C ILE A 92 23.29 -6.39 -9.32
N ASP A 93 23.57 -7.13 -8.26
CA ASP A 93 24.67 -8.09 -8.19
C ASP A 93 24.12 -9.52 -8.21
N ALA A 94 24.69 -10.35 -9.08
CA ALA A 94 24.41 -11.78 -9.14
C ALA A 94 25.46 -12.58 -8.35
N PRO A 95 25.17 -13.84 -7.97
CA PRO A 95 26.13 -14.69 -7.27
C PRO A 95 27.51 -14.78 -7.94
N SER A 96 27.57 -14.83 -9.27
CA SER A 96 28.82 -14.88 -10.03
C SER A 96 29.74 -13.67 -9.84
N HIS A 97 29.25 -12.57 -9.25
CA HIS A 97 30.06 -11.38 -8.97
C HIS A 97 31.20 -11.66 -7.99
N PHE A 98 30.93 -12.43 -6.93
CA PHE A 98 31.94 -12.80 -5.91
C PHE A 98 32.18 -14.30 -5.78
N ILE A 99 31.30 -15.13 -6.35
CA ILE A 99 31.34 -16.59 -6.17
C ILE A 99 31.70 -17.26 -7.48
N ALA A 100 32.89 -17.87 -7.53
CA ALA A 100 33.32 -18.65 -8.68
C ALA A 100 32.32 -19.79 -8.96
N GLY A 101 31.81 -19.86 -10.20
CA GLY A 101 30.76 -20.82 -10.58
C GLY A 101 29.36 -20.48 -10.04
N GLY A 102 29.19 -19.33 -9.38
CA GLY A 102 27.89 -18.80 -9.01
C GLY A 102 27.02 -18.51 -10.23
N LEU A 103 25.71 -18.44 -10.02
CA LEU A 103 24.76 -18.10 -11.07
C LEU A 103 25.04 -16.69 -11.60
N SER A 104 25.08 -16.55 -12.93
CA SER A 104 25.02 -15.26 -13.58
C SER A 104 23.59 -14.72 -13.62
N LEU A 105 23.44 -13.41 -13.83
CA LEU A 105 22.18 -12.71 -13.67
C LEU A 105 21.05 -13.28 -14.54
N GLU A 106 21.35 -13.66 -15.78
CA GLU A 106 20.37 -14.23 -16.72
C GLU A 106 19.91 -15.66 -16.36
N GLN A 107 20.67 -16.35 -15.51
CA GLN A 107 20.37 -17.70 -15.03
C GLN A 107 19.47 -17.68 -13.79
N MET A 108 19.37 -16.54 -13.11
CA MET A 108 18.56 -16.42 -11.91
C MET A 108 17.06 -16.57 -12.24
N PRO A 109 16.27 -17.27 -11.40
CA PRO A 109 14.83 -17.41 -11.64
C PRO A 109 14.12 -16.06 -11.62
N VAL A 110 13.46 -15.68 -12.72
CA VAL A 110 12.81 -14.36 -12.88
C VAL A 110 11.80 -14.04 -11.77
N ARG A 111 11.15 -15.05 -11.19
CA ARG A 111 10.22 -14.87 -10.05
C ARG A 111 10.89 -14.22 -8.84
N ASN A 112 12.21 -14.36 -8.69
CA ASN A 112 12.95 -13.82 -7.56
C ASN A 112 13.14 -12.30 -7.68
N PHE A 113 12.92 -11.71 -8.86
CA PHE A 113 13.02 -10.27 -9.10
C PHE A 113 11.73 -9.51 -8.75
N ILE A 114 10.71 -10.21 -8.25
CA ILE A 114 9.49 -9.61 -7.71
C ILE A 114 9.33 -10.13 -6.29
N ALA A 115 9.52 -9.27 -5.30
CA ALA A 115 9.56 -9.66 -3.90
C ALA A 115 8.81 -8.67 -3.02
N ARG A 116 8.27 -9.13 -1.89
CA ARG A 116 7.81 -8.21 -0.84
C ARG A 116 9.01 -7.44 -0.31
N LEU A 117 8.87 -6.14 -0.15
CA LEU A 117 9.95 -5.28 0.33
C LEU A 117 9.71 -4.91 1.80
N ALA A 118 10.73 -5.18 2.61
CA ALA A 118 10.90 -4.62 3.95
C ALA A 118 11.98 -3.53 3.89
N VAL A 119 11.71 -2.38 4.52
CA VAL A 119 12.71 -1.30 4.66
C VAL A 119 13.14 -1.21 6.11
N ILE A 120 14.44 -1.40 6.36
CA ILE A 120 15.08 -1.19 7.66
C ILE A 120 15.74 0.19 7.63
N ASP A 121 15.24 1.09 8.46
CA ASP A 121 15.73 2.47 8.57
C ASP A 121 16.80 2.56 9.66
N ILE A 122 18.01 2.94 9.26
CA ILE A 122 19.14 3.24 10.13
C ILE A 122 19.63 4.69 9.95
N SER A 123 18.86 5.55 9.28
CA SER A 123 19.35 6.87 8.83
C SER A 123 19.78 7.78 9.97
N GLU A 124 19.08 7.73 11.11
CA GLU A 124 19.47 8.50 12.30
C GLU A 124 20.83 8.05 12.86
N ARG A 125 21.11 6.74 12.83
CA ARG A 125 22.39 6.18 13.28
C ARG A 125 23.49 6.54 12.28
N ALA A 126 23.21 6.37 10.99
CA ALA A 126 24.12 6.70 9.88
C ALA A 126 24.53 8.19 9.86
N ARG A 127 23.64 9.09 10.33
CA ARG A 127 23.93 10.53 10.44
C ARG A 127 25.04 10.84 11.45
N THR A 128 25.17 10.03 12.49
CA THR A 128 26.17 10.21 13.56
C THR A 128 27.36 9.26 13.45
N ASP A 129 27.17 8.12 12.80
CA ASP A 129 28.16 7.08 12.59
C ASP A 129 28.04 6.59 11.14
N MET A 130 28.93 7.11 10.28
CA MET A 130 28.92 6.80 8.85
C MET A 130 29.39 5.38 8.52
N ASP A 131 30.02 4.69 9.47
CA ASP A 131 30.51 3.32 9.31
C ASP A 131 29.56 2.29 9.95
N THR A 132 28.38 2.75 10.37
CA THR A 132 27.37 1.90 10.99
C THR A 132 26.84 0.85 10.01
N GLU A 133 26.34 -0.26 10.55
CA GLU A 133 25.87 -1.38 9.75
C GLU A 133 24.49 -1.86 10.22
N VAL A 134 23.75 -2.53 9.33
CA VAL A 134 22.57 -3.31 9.73
C VAL A 134 23.03 -4.55 10.49
N THR A 135 22.52 -4.70 11.71
CA THR A 135 22.82 -5.83 12.59
C THR A 135 21.65 -6.82 12.68
N ILE A 136 21.91 -8.01 13.23
CA ILE A 136 20.84 -8.98 13.56
C ILE A 136 19.80 -8.35 14.52
N GLU A 137 20.24 -7.46 15.41
CA GLU A 137 19.37 -6.82 16.39
C GLU A 137 18.43 -5.81 15.71
N ASP A 138 18.90 -5.06 14.71
CA ASP A 138 18.04 -4.19 13.90
C ASP A 138 16.95 -5.00 13.18
N ILE A 139 17.31 -6.15 12.61
CA ILE A 139 16.36 -7.06 11.95
C ILE A 139 15.32 -7.57 12.97
N LYS A 140 15.75 -8.04 14.14
CA LYS A 140 14.83 -8.53 15.18
C LYS A 140 13.92 -7.43 15.71
N ASN A 141 14.42 -6.21 15.88
CA ASN A 141 13.62 -5.07 16.32
C ASN A 141 12.61 -4.64 15.26
N TRP A 142 12.99 -4.68 13.99
CA TRP A 142 12.07 -4.50 12.88
C TRP A 142 10.97 -5.58 12.91
N GLU A 143 11.32 -6.85 13.08
CA GLU A 143 10.35 -7.95 13.12
C GLU A 143 9.43 -7.89 14.34
N LYS A 144 9.93 -7.44 15.49
CA LYS A 144 9.11 -7.19 16.68
C LYS A 144 8.04 -6.13 16.41
N LYS A 145 8.34 -5.14 15.57
CA LYS A 145 7.43 -4.04 15.26
C LYS A 145 6.47 -4.35 14.10
N TYR A 146 6.92 -5.11 13.11
CA TYR A 146 6.23 -5.26 11.84
C TYR A 146 5.85 -6.71 11.48
N GLY A 147 6.23 -7.68 12.32
CA GLY A 147 6.07 -9.10 12.07
C GLY A 147 7.29 -9.73 11.42
N ARG A 148 7.36 -11.06 11.46
CA ARG A 148 8.50 -11.82 10.90
C ARG A 148 8.62 -11.58 9.39
N LEU A 149 9.85 -11.42 8.91
CA LEU A 149 10.17 -11.33 7.49
C LEU A 149 9.69 -12.60 6.76
N PRO A 150 8.82 -12.47 5.74
CA PRO A 150 8.35 -13.62 4.98
C PRO A 150 9.48 -14.25 4.16
N LYS A 151 9.49 -15.58 4.03
CA LYS A 151 10.34 -16.27 3.07
C LYS A 151 10.13 -15.70 1.66
N GLY A 152 11.22 -15.48 0.93
CA GLY A 152 11.17 -14.90 -0.40
C GLY A 152 10.87 -13.40 -0.46
N SER A 153 10.93 -12.67 0.67
CA SER A 153 10.93 -11.20 0.66
C SER A 153 12.28 -10.63 0.24
N ALA A 154 12.40 -9.31 0.20
CA ALA A 154 13.64 -8.56 0.11
C ALA A 154 13.73 -7.56 1.28
N VAL A 155 14.95 -7.25 1.71
CA VAL A 155 15.20 -6.31 2.81
C VAL A 155 16.15 -5.23 2.32
N PHE A 156 15.69 -3.98 2.25
CA PHE A 156 16.54 -2.85 1.90
C PHE A 156 16.88 -2.02 3.14
N MET A 157 18.14 -1.63 3.24
CA MET A 157 18.65 -0.68 4.21
C MET A 157 18.42 0.74 3.69
N TYR A 158 17.75 1.58 4.48
CA TYR A 158 17.71 3.01 4.26
C TYR A 158 18.61 3.69 5.28
N SER A 159 19.66 4.36 4.80
CA SER A 159 20.59 5.13 5.61
C SER A 159 20.51 6.63 5.35
N GLY A 160 19.77 7.06 4.32
CA GLY A 160 19.71 8.44 3.85
C GLY A 160 20.91 8.84 3.00
N TRP A 161 21.71 7.87 2.53
CA TRP A 161 22.91 8.13 1.74
C TRP A 161 22.59 8.59 0.31
N ASP A 162 21.43 8.20 -0.21
CA ASP A 162 20.91 8.61 -1.52
C ASP A 162 20.88 10.14 -1.71
N ALA A 163 20.72 10.90 -0.62
CA ALA A 163 20.77 12.36 -0.64
C ALA A 163 22.13 12.94 -1.10
N LYS A 164 23.21 12.16 -1.02
CA LYS A 164 24.57 12.61 -1.37
C LYS A 164 24.95 12.35 -2.83
N VAL A 165 24.11 11.67 -3.61
CA VAL A 165 24.46 11.17 -4.96
C VAL A 165 24.96 12.25 -5.94
N ASN A 166 24.51 13.50 -5.76
CA ASN A 166 24.91 14.64 -6.62
C ASN A 166 26.24 15.29 -6.19
N ASP A 167 26.86 14.82 -5.11
CA ASP A 167 28.20 15.18 -4.68
C ASP A 167 29.05 13.90 -4.62
N ALA A 168 29.79 13.62 -5.70
CA ALA A 168 30.54 12.38 -5.82
C ALA A 168 31.56 12.20 -4.69
N LYS A 169 32.16 13.29 -4.18
CA LYS A 169 33.09 13.22 -3.06
C LYS A 169 32.37 12.83 -1.78
N ALA A 170 31.20 13.39 -1.52
CA ALA A 170 30.40 13.06 -0.34
C ALA A 170 29.74 11.67 -0.43
N PHE A 171 29.39 11.19 -1.63
CA PHE A 171 28.78 9.87 -1.83
C PHE A 171 29.81 8.74 -1.69
N ILE A 172 30.98 8.88 -2.32
CA ILE A 172 32.10 7.93 -2.19
C ILE A 172 32.70 8.00 -0.79
N ASN A 173 32.81 9.21 -0.24
CA ASN A 173 33.31 9.51 1.11
C ASN A 173 34.63 8.80 1.44
N MET A 174 35.61 8.93 0.55
CA MET A 174 36.92 8.30 0.70
C MET A 174 37.87 9.18 1.52
N ASP A 175 38.54 8.58 2.51
CA ASP A 175 39.54 9.22 3.33
C ASP A 175 40.93 9.31 2.65
N GLY A 176 41.90 9.91 3.34
CA GLY A 176 43.29 10.02 2.84
C GLY A 176 44.05 8.68 2.75
N ALA A 177 43.50 7.59 3.30
CA ALA A 177 44.05 6.24 3.27
C ALA A 177 43.34 5.34 2.24
N ASN A 178 42.55 5.93 1.33
CA ASN A 178 41.74 5.22 0.33
C ASN A 178 40.74 4.23 0.96
N THR A 179 40.18 4.59 2.10
CA THR A 179 39.09 3.86 2.76
C THR A 179 37.80 4.64 2.57
N MET A 180 36.74 3.98 2.13
CA MET A 180 35.43 4.61 1.99
C MET A 180 34.68 4.55 3.32
N HIS A 181 33.78 5.50 3.54
CA HIS A 181 33.00 5.57 4.77
C HIS A 181 31.53 5.74 4.45
N PHE A 182 30.79 4.65 4.46
CA PHE A 182 29.34 4.63 4.29
C PHE A 182 28.74 3.35 4.90
N PRO A 183 27.44 3.36 5.25
CA PRO A 183 26.79 2.19 5.87
C PRO A 183 26.64 0.99 4.94
N GLY A 184 26.43 -0.18 5.53
CA GLY A 184 26.09 -1.41 4.81
C GLY A 184 25.46 -2.47 5.72
N PHE A 185 25.47 -3.72 5.31
CA PHE A 185 25.08 -4.86 6.14
C PHE A 185 26.29 -5.48 6.84
N SER A 186 26.14 -5.85 8.11
CA SER A 186 27.09 -6.77 8.73
C SER A 186 27.05 -8.13 8.03
N SER A 187 28.17 -8.85 8.01
CA SER A 187 28.25 -10.19 7.43
C SER A 187 27.30 -11.18 8.13
N GLU A 188 27.13 -11.00 9.43
CA GLU A 188 26.26 -11.77 10.31
C GLU A 188 24.79 -11.50 10.01
N ALA A 189 24.40 -10.23 9.78
CA ALA A 189 23.04 -9.88 9.36
C ALA A 189 22.72 -10.44 7.98
N ALA A 190 23.63 -10.31 7.00
CA ALA A 190 23.45 -10.88 5.68
C ALA A 190 23.24 -12.39 5.73
N LEU A 191 24.08 -13.11 6.50
CA LEU A 191 23.97 -14.55 6.68
C LEU A 191 22.67 -14.95 7.39
N PHE A 192 22.26 -14.20 8.41
CA PHE A 192 21.00 -14.42 9.13
C PHE A 192 19.79 -14.25 8.22
N LEU A 193 19.74 -13.19 7.42
CA LEU A 193 18.68 -12.98 6.43
C LEU A 193 18.63 -14.09 5.38
N ALA A 194 19.79 -14.53 4.91
CA ALA A 194 19.89 -15.57 3.90
C ALA A 194 19.43 -16.94 4.42
N ARG A 195 19.86 -17.33 5.63
CA ARG A 195 19.66 -18.69 6.17
C ARG A 195 18.43 -18.82 7.05
N GLU A 196 18.23 -17.88 7.97
CA GLU A 196 17.20 -17.97 9.02
C GLU A 196 15.85 -17.35 8.58
N ARG A 197 15.86 -16.52 7.54
CA ARG A 197 14.65 -15.93 6.93
C ARG A 197 14.40 -16.37 5.50
N ASP A 198 15.42 -16.85 4.80
CA ASP A 198 15.33 -17.30 3.41
C ASP A 198 14.69 -16.24 2.49
N ILE A 199 15.12 -14.99 2.66
CA ILE A 199 14.73 -13.88 1.78
C ILE A 199 15.49 -14.01 0.44
N VAL A 200 15.05 -13.36 -0.63
CA VAL A 200 15.64 -13.47 -1.98
C VAL A 200 16.60 -12.34 -2.35
N GLY A 201 16.48 -11.19 -1.69
CA GLY A 201 17.25 -9.99 -2.02
C GLY A 201 17.57 -9.10 -0.84
N ILE A 202 18.71 -8.41 -0.90
CA ILE A 202 19.02 -7.25 -0.05
C ILE A 202 19.32 -6.04 -0.92
N GLY A 203 19.30 -4.85 -0.33
CA GLY A 203 19.67 -3.64 -1.05
C GLY A 203 20.05 -2.49 -0.14
N VAL A 204 20.81 -1.54 -0.68
CA VAL A 204 21.36 -0.39 0.04
C VAL A 204 21.24 0.88 -0.78
N ASP A 205 21.13 2.03 -0.11
CA ASP A 205 21.21 3.36 -0.73
C ASP A 205 22.67 3.87 -0.87
N THR A 206 23.66 3.03 -0.56
CA THR A 206 25.11 3.30 -0.65
C THR A 206 25.74 2.63 -1.87
N LEU A 207 27.06 2.86 -2.07
CA LEU A 207 27.84 2.26 -3.17
C LEU A 207 28.12 0.77 -2.99
N SER A 208 27.91 0.21 -1.80
CA SER A 208 28.22 -1.20 -1.54
C SER A 208 27.26 -1.84 -0.54
N LEU A 209 26.89 -3.11 -0.73
CA LEU A 209 26.18 -3.90 0.29
C LEU A 209 26.96 -3.98 1.61
N ASP A 210 28.28 -3.89 1.55
CA ASP A 210 29.18 -3.86 2.70
C ASP A 210 29.36 -2.43 3.23
N PRO A 211 29.66 -2.24 4.53
CA PRO A 211 30.17 -0.97 5.02
C PRO A 211 31.42 -0.56 4.22
N GLY A 212 31.56 0.72 3.88
CA GLY A 212 32.67 1.20 3.03
C GLY A 212 34.06 0.91 3.58
N THR A 213 34.16 0.63 4.87
CA THR A 213 35.39 0.26 5.58
C THR A 213 35.78 -1.21 5.40
N ASP A 214 34.86 -2.09 4.97
CA ASP A 214 35.14 -3.51 4.77
C ASP A 214 35.78 -3.78 3.40
N LYS A 215 37.11 -3.86 3.39
CA LYS A 215 37.91 -4.18 2.19
C LYS A 215 37.87 -5.67 1.81
N GLU A 216 37.27 -6.52 2.65
CA GLU A 216 37.13 -7.96 2.38
C GLU A 216 35.76 -8.32 1.79
N TYR A 217 34.81 -7.40 1.73
CA TYR A 217 33.47 -7.58 1.18
C TYR A 217 32.76 -8.80 1.80
N LYS A 218 32.75 -8.87 3.14
CA LYS A 218 32.28 -10.05 3.88
C LYS A 218 30.78 -10.26 3.71
N ALA A 219 29.99 -9.19 3.70
CA ALA A 219 28.55 -9.25 3.47
C ALA A 219 28.24 -9.73 2.05
N HIS A 220 28.90 -9.18 1.02
CA HIS A 220 28.79 -9.70 -0.36
C HIS A 220 29.07 -11.20 -0.44
N LYS A 221 30.22 -11.65 0.07
CA LYS A 221 30.60 -13.06 0.01
C LYS A 221 29.61 -13.96 0.74
N ALA A 222 29.19 -13.57 1.95
CA ALA A 222 28.21 -14.32 2.73
C ALA A 222 26.84 -14.39 2.04
N TRP A 223 26.39 -13.27 1.48
CA TRP A 223 25.09 -13.10 0.83
C TRP A 223 25.01 -13.83 -0.51
N LEU A 224 25.96 -13.55 -1.41
CA LEU A 224 25.99 -14.08 -2.77
C LEU A 224 26.27 -15.59 -2.79
N ALA A 225 27.04 -16.11 -1.82
CA ALA A 225 27.22 -17.56 -1.64
C ALA A 225 25.91 -18.31 -1.34
N ALA A 226 24.89 -17.62 -0.83
CA ALA A 226 23.56 -18.19 -0.62
C ALA A 226 22.69 -18.19 -1.90
N GLY A 227 23.24 -17.80 -3.05
CA GLY A 227 22.54 -17.79 -4.35
C GLY A 227 21.47 -16.71 -4.46
N LYS A 228 21.64 -15.60 -3.73
CA LYS A 228 20.71 -14.48 -3.65
C LYS A 228 21.23 -13.28 -4.45
N TRP A 229 20.38 -12.29 -4.73
CA TRP A 229 20.78 -11.06 -5.43
C TRP A 229 20.92 -9.87 -4.46
N GLY A 230 21.75 -8.89 -4.80
CA GLY A 230 21.89 -7.62 -4.08
C GLY A 230 21.59 -6.44 -5.01
N VAL A 231 21.13 -5.30 -4.48
CA VAL A 231 21.03 -4.04 -5.25
C VAL A 231 21.70 -2.89 -4.53
N GLU A 232 22.43 -2.07 -5.27
CA GLU A 232 23.20 -0.95 -4.74
C GLU A 232 22.73 0.37 -5.32
N CYS A 233 23.07 1.48 -4.68
CA CYS A 233 22.64 2.83 -5.04
C CYS A 233 21.12 2.94 -5.23
N VAL A 234 20.34 2.41 -4.30
CA VAL A 234 18.88 2.52 -4.30
C VAL A 234 18.46 3.96 -3.97
N ALA A 235 17.68 4.58 -4.87
CA ALA A 235 17.17 5.94 -4.68
C ALA A 235 15.84 5.96 -3.91
N ASN A 236 15.48 7.10 -3.31
CA ASN A 236 14.11 7.43 -2.87
C ASN A 236 13.51 6.47 -1.84
N LEU A 237 14.33 5.66 -1.17
CA LEU A 237 13.84 4.59 -0.30
C LEU A 237 13.03 5.10 0.89
N LYS A 238 13.28 6.35 1.33
CA LYS A 238 12.48 7.09 2.31
C LYS A 238 10.98 7.16 1.98
N GLN A 239 10.62 7.09 0.70
CA GLN A 239 9.23 7.18 0.25
C GLN A 239 8.48 5.86 0.39
N VAL A 240 9.19 4.75 0.63
CA VAL A 240 8.63 3.40 0.73
C VAL A 240 8.28 3.11 2.19
N PRO A 241 7.08 2.58 2.50
CA PRO A 241 6.74 2.21 3.87
C PRO A 241 7.61 1.04 4.36
N PRO A 242 7.83 0.91 5.68
CA PRO A 242 8.61 -0.19 6.24
C PRO A 242 8.09 -1.57 5.83
N VAL A 243 6.78 -1.74 5.66
CA VAL A 243 6.10 -2.96 5.21
C VAL A 243 5.00 -2.66 4.21
N GLY A 244 4.62 -3.68 3.43
CA GLY A 244 3.47 -3.63 2.51
C GLY A 244 3.84 -3.29 1.07
N ALA A 245 5.10 -2.98 0.81
CA ALA A 245 5.62 -2.76 -0.53
C ALA A 245 5.99 -4.07 -1.24
N THR A 246 5.94 -4.02 -2.57
CA THR A 246 6.50 -5.02 -3.48
C THR A 246 7.56 -4.33 -4.33
N VAL A 247 8.76 -4.91 -4.39
CA VAL A 247 9.83 -4.44 -5.27
C VAL A 247 9.83 -5.23 -6.57
N PHE A 248 10.03 -4.51 -7.68
CA PHE A 248 10.23 -5.03 -9.02
C PHE A 248 11.63 -4.65 -9.47
N VAL A 249 12.47 -5.66 -9.71
CA VAL A 249 13.84 -5.48 -10.15
C VAL A 249 13.90 -5.71 -11.67
N GLY A 250 13.94 -4.63 -12.44
CA GLY A 250 14.08 -4.66 -13.90
C GLY A 250 15.50 -5.00 -14.34
N ALA A 251 15.97 -6.21 -14.01
CA ALA A 251 17.32 -6.68 -14.31
C ALA A 251 17.55 -6.92 -15.81
N SER A 252 18.68 -6.42 -16.32
CA SER A 252 19.11 -6.69 -17.68
C SER A 252 19.42 -8.18 -17.88
N LYS A 253 19.06 -8.75 -19.03
CA LYS A 253 19.26 -10.18 -19.34
C LYS A 253 20.45 -10.40 -20.27
N VAL A 254 21.62 -9.87 -19.87
CA VAL A 254 22.88 -10.04 -20.59
C VAL A 254 23.49 -11.40 -20.25
N GLY A 255 23.93 -12.16 -21.26
CA GLY A 255 24.49 -13.50 -21.06
C GLY A 255 25.81 -13.47 -20.29
N GLY A 256 25.94 -14.30 -19.25
CA GLY A 256 27.12 -14.39 -18.39
C GLY A 256 27.32 -13.21 -17.44
N ALA A 257 26.33 -12.32 -17.30
CA ALA A 257 26.51 -11.08 -16.56
C ALA A 257 26.68 -11.31 -15.06
N THR A 258 27.62 -10.61 -14.43
CA THR A 258 27.83 -10.68 -12.97
C THR A 258 26.97 -9.68 -12.21
N GLY A 259 26.43 -8.70 -12.93
CA GLY A 259 25.47 -7.73 -12.43
C GLY A 259 24.87 -6.93 -13.58
N GLY A 260 24.36 -5.74 -13.29
CA GLY A 260 23.93 -4.81 -14.32
C GLY A 260 22.98 -3.74 -13.83
N LEU A 261 22.76 -2.74 -14.69
CA LEU A 261 21.78 -1.69 -14.45
C LEU A 261 20.37 -2.27 -14.25
N VAL A 262 19.63 -1.67 -13.32
CA VAL A 262 18.22 -2.01 -13.09
C VAL A 262 17.34 -0.77 -13.16
N ARG A 263 16.10 -0.95 -13.64
CA ARG A 263 15.00 -0.05 -13.26
C ARG A 263 14.28 -0.67 -12.07
N LEU A 264 14.56 -0.14 -10.89
CA LEU A 264 14.04 -0.63 -9.62
C LEU A 264 12.78 0.17 -9.26
N LEU A 265 11.66 -0.54 -9.08
CA LEU A 265 10.38 0.08 -8.72
C LEU A 265 9.86 -0.54 -7.44
N ALA A 266 9.32 0.28 -6.54
CA ALA A 266 8.51 -0.20 -5.43
C ALA A 266 7.06 0.21 -5.65
N THR A 267 6.15 -0.73 -5.45
CA THR A 267 4.72 -0.43 -5.43
C THR A 267 4.12 -0.84 -4.10
N PHE A 268 3.16 -0.05 -3.63
CA PHE A 268 2.42 -0.34 -2.41
C PHE A 268 1.02 0.25 -2.53
N PRO A 269 0.02 -0.37 -1.90
CA PRO A 269 -1.26 0.29 -1.73
C PRO A 269 -0.98 1.63 -1.05
N SER A 270 -1.72 2.68 -1.43
CA SER A 270 -1.85 3.81 -0.52
C SER A 270 -2.25 3.18 0.77
N ASN A 271 -1.46 3.36 1.85
CA ASN A 271 -1.78 2.81 3.16
C ASN A 271 -3.29 2.90 3.26
N GLY A 272 -3.97 1.75 3.12
CA GLY A 272 -5.42 1.71 3.11
C GLY A 272 -5.70 1.99 4.55
N THR A 273 -5.77 3.28 4.85
CA THR A 273 -5.82 3.90 6.16
C THR A 273 -5.09 3.04 7.20
N LYS A 274 -3.81 3.36 7.52
CA LYS A 274 -3.31 2.99 8.86
C LYS A 274 -4.44 3.39 9.79
N SER A 275 -5.14 2.41 10.38
CA SER A 275 -6.31 2.75 11.16
C SER A 275 -5.78 3.65 12.26
N LEU A 276 -6.20 4.91 12.20
CA LEU A 276 -5.79 5.88 13.19
C LEU A 276 -6.26 5.27 14.52
N THR A 277 -5.38 5.24 15.52
CA THR A 277 -5.84 4.88 16.86
C THR A 277 -7.04 5.76 17.18
N VAL A 278 -8.03 5.26 17.92
CA VAL A 278 -9.26 6.02 18.22
C VAL A 278 -8.98 7.46 18.68
N PRO A 279 -7.97 7.74 19.54
CA PRO A 279 -7.60 9.11 19.90
C PRO A 279 -7.14 9.96 18.71
N THR A 280 -6.28 9.41 17.84
CA THR A 280 -5.81 10.12 16.65
C THR A 280 -6.93 10.32 15.65
N LEU A 281 -7.79 9.31 15.43
CA LEU A 281 -8.94 9.42 14.54
C LEU A 281 -9.88 10.54 14.99
N ARG A 282 -10.20 10.57 16.30
CA ARG A 282 -11.08 11.58 16.88
C ARG A 282 -10.57 13.00 16.59
N ASN A 283 -9.27 13.25 16.80
CA ASN A 283 -8.68 14.55 16.50
C ASN A 283 -8.76 14.93 15.02
N HIS A 284 -8.60 13.95 14.12
CA HIS A 284 -8.72 14.21 12.68
C HIS A 284 -10.16 14.47 12.24
N LEU A 285 -11.13 13.81 12.89
CA LEU A 285 -12.56 13.91 12.60
C LEU A 285 -13.15 15.28 12.96
N LEU A 286 -12.56 16.00 13.93
CA LEU A 286 -13.05 17.32 14.36
C LEU A 286 -13.18 18.32 13.20
N GLY A 287 -14.25 19.12 13.26
CA GLY A 287 -14.56 20.17 12.30
C GLY A 287 -15.70 19.82 11.36
N THR A 288 -15.82 20.60 10.28
CA THR A 288 -16.92 20.53 9.32
C THR A 288 -16.50 19.80 8.05
N TRP A 289 -17.36 18.95 7.53
CA TRP A 289 -17.14 18.12 6.34
C TRP A 289 -18.34 18.22 5.41
N LYS A 290 -18.14 18.58 4.14
CA LYS A 290 -19.22 18.77 3.17
C LYS A 290 -19.08 17.85 1.97
N SER A 291 -20.19 17.45 1.36
CA SER A 291 -20.15 16.71 0.09
C SER A 291 -19.32 17.46 -0.96
N ALA A 292 -18.44 16.73 -1.65
CA ALA A 292 -17.60 17.29 -2.71
C ALA A 292 -18.42 17.77 -3.93
N ALA A 293 -19.58 17.15 -4.15
CA ALA A 293 -20.52 17.43 -5.23
C ALA A 293 -21.92 16.89 -4.84
N ALA A 294 -22.92 17.19 -5.67
CA ALA A 294 -24.26 16.60 -5.56
C ALA A 294 -24.19 15.06 -5.64
N GLU A 295 -24.76 14.38 -4.66
CA GLU A 295 -24.76 12.92 -4.56
C GLU A 295 -26.07 12.36 -5.11
N PRO A 296 -26.06 11.45 -6.12
CA PRO A 296 -27.28 10.82 -6.59
C PRO A 296 -27.85 9.87 -5.52
N VAL A 297 -29.17 9.91 -5.34
CA VAL A 297 -29.91 9.09 -4.36
C VAL A 297 -30.94 8.23 -5.08
N GLY A 298 -30.47 7.30 -5.92
CA GLY A 298 -31.33 6.46 -6.74
C GLY A 298 -32.34 7.31 -7.54
N ASN A 299 -33.62 6.97 -7.44
CA ASN A 299 -34.71 7.69 -8.12
C ASN A 299 -35.22 8.92 -7.34
N LEU A 300 -34.66 9.24 -6.17
CA LEU A 300 -35.10 10.35 -5.31
C LEU A 300 -34.45 11.69 -5.68
N GLY A 301 -33.59 11.73 -6.69
CA GLY A 301 -32.85 12.92 -7.11
C GLY A 301 -31.45 12.97 -6.52
N PHE A 302 -31.07 14.14 -6.01
CA PHE A 302 -29.72 14.41 -5.50
C PHE A 302 -29.75 14.87 -4.05
N ARG A 303 -28.63 14.76 -3.34
CA ARG A 303 -28.46 15.33 -2.00
C ARG A 303 -27.09 15.94 -1.80
N THR A 304 -26.98 16.78 -0.77
CA THR A 304 -25.72 17.14 -0.13
C THR A 304 -25.77 16.79 1.34
N ARG A 305 -24.61 16.57 1.94
CA ARG A 305 -24.43 16.27 3.35
C ARG A 305 -23.38 17.21 3.93
N GLU A 306 -23.67 17.75 5.08
CA GLU A 306 -22.74 18.52 5.90
C GLU A 306 -22.69 17.92 7.29
N PHE A 307 -21.50 17.50 7.72
CA PHE A 307 -21.26 16.96 9.04
C PHE A 307 -20.39 17.89 9.84
N THR A 308 -20.73 18.09 11.11
CA THR A 308 -19.91 18.80 12.08
C THR A 308 -19.61 17.88 13.25
N PHE A 309 -18.33 17.65 13.53
CA PHE A 309 -17.88 16.85 14.66
C PHE A 309 -17.18 17.70 15.72
N THR A 310 -17.62 17.55 16.96
CA THR A 310 -16.91 17.99 18.15
C THR A 310 -16.27 16.79 18.84
N THR A 311 -15.65 17.02 20.00
CA THR A 311 -14.99 15.98 20.80
C THR A 311 -15.88 14.78 21.10
N ASP A 312 -17.17 15.02 21.32
CA ASP A 312 -18.14 14.02 21.80
C ASP A 312 -19.49 14.06 21.06
N ARG A 313 -19.73 15.05 20.19
CA ARG A 313 -20.99 15.20 19.46
C ARG A 313 -20.80 15.31 17.96
N TRP A 314 -21.85 14.96 17.25
CA TRP A 314 -21.94 15.09 15.81
C TRP A 314 -23.27 15.77 15.44
N LEU A 315 -23.25 16.49 14.33
CA LEU A 315 -24.42 17.04 13.66
C LEU A 315 -24.31 16.67 12.19
N ILE A 316 -25.44 16.27 11.59
CA ILE A 316 -25.58 16.11 10.15
C ILE A 316 -26.71 17.02 9.67
N GLU A 317 -26.46 17.76 8.60
CA GLU A 317 -27.48 18.38 7.77
C GLU A 317 -27.45 17.71 6.40
N VAL A 318 -28.62 17.29 5.92
CA VAL A 318 -28.79 16.71 4.59
C VAL A 318 -29.84 17.51 3.85
N VAL A 319 -29.50 18.04 2.67
CA VAL A 319 -30.46 18.72 1.81
C VAL A 319 -30.70 17.87 0.57
N PHE A 320 -31.96 17.63 0.24
CA PHE A 320 -32.37 16.88 -0.94
C PHE A 320 -32.83 17.83 -2.04
N TYR A 321 -32.50 17.50 -3.29
CA TYR A 321 -32.74 18.30 -4.49
C TYR A 321 -33.33 17.44 -5.61
N SER A 322 -34.16 18.04 -6.45
CA SER A 322 -34.69 17.37 -7.66
C SER A 322 -33.73 17.44 -8.85
N ASP A 323 -32.74 18.32 -8.80
CA ASP A 323 -31.78 18.59 -9.87
C ASP A 323 -30.32 18.44 -9.40
N LYS A 324 -29.43 18.15 -10.34
CA LYS A 324 -28.00 17.93 -10.05
C LYS A 324 -27.29 19.23 -9.68
N GLU A 325 -27.80 20.35 -10.17
CA GLU A 325 -27.27 21.70 -9.98
C GLU A 325 -27.60 22.27 -8.59
N MET A 326 -28.40 21.54 -7.79
CA MET A 326 -28.77 21.89 -6.42
C MET A 326 -29.56 23.20 -6.33
N THR A 327 -30.36 23.51 -7.35
CA THR A 327 -31.16 24.75 -7.45
C THR A 327 -32.60 24.59 -7.00
N LYS A 328 -33.12 23.35 -6.93
CA LYS A 328 -34.51 23.03 -6.56
C LYS A 328 -34.55 22.14 -5.32
N PRO A 329 -34.40 22.72 -4.12
CA PRO A 329 -34.43 21.96 -2.87
C PRO A 329 -35.84 21.40 -2.59
N LEU A 330 -35.88 20.17 -2.10
CA LEU A 330 -37.11 19.44 -1.78
C LEU A 330 -37.42 19.51 -0.29
N PHE A 331 -36.47 19.10 0.54
CA PHE A 331 -36.53 19.14 1.99
C PHE A 331 -35.12 18.99 2.58
N SER A 332 -34.96 19.35 3.85
CA SER A 332 -33.75 19.05 4.60
C SER A 332 -34.04 18.24 5.85
N PHE A 333 -33.05 17.43 6.25
CA PHE A 333 -33.04 16.66 7.47
C PHE A 333 -31.84 17.07 8.32
N VAL A 334 -32.06 17.29 9.61
CA VAL A 334 -30.99 17.53 10.59
C VAL A 334 -31.04 16.47 11.68
N GLY A 335 -29.92 15.80 11.90
CA GLY A 335 -29.72 14.88 13.01
C GLY A 335 -28.58 15.35 13.91
N GLU A 336 -28.74 15.23 15.22
CA GLU A 336 -27.65 15.56 16.16
C GLU A 336 -27.67 14.65 17.38
N GLY A 337 -26.50 14.38 17.94
CA GLY A 337 -26.35 13.60 19.16
C GLY A 337 -24.89 13.31 19.51
N PRO A 338 -24.64 12.44 20.51
CA PRO A 338 -23.30 11.96 20.79
C PRO A 338 -22.86 10.89 19.78
N TYR A 339 -21.56 10.61 19.70
CA TYR A 339 -21.04 9.49 18.91
C TYR A 339 -19.93 8.74 19.64
N THR A 340 -19.76 7.47 19.28
CA THR A 340 -18.62 6.67 19.75
C THR A 340 -17.85 6.11 18.56
N LEU A 341 -16.54 6.03 18.74
CA LEU A 341 -15.61 5.36 17.84
C LEU A 341 -15.14 4.09 18.56
N GLY A 342 -15.27 2.94 17.91
CA GLY A 342 -14.86 1.63 18.40
C GLY A 342 -13.60 1.13 17.73
N GLU A 343 -13.44 -0.20 17.72
CA GLU A 343 -12.34 -0.89 17.05
C GLU A 343 -12.41 -0.75 15.52
N ASN A 344 -11.31 -1.11 14.87
CA ASN A 344 -11.23 -1.17 13.41
C ASN A 344 -12.30 -2.13 12.85
N SER A 345 -12.87 -1.77 11.70
CA SER A 345 -13.78 -2.65 11.00
C SER A 345 -13.04 -3.88 10.49
N THR A 346 -13.57 -5.06 10.80
CA THR A 346 -13.09 -6.32 10.25
C THR A 346 -13.67 -6.60 8.86
N VAL A 347 -14.69 -5.83 8.45
CA VAL A 347 -15.42 -5.99 7.17
C VAL A 347 -14.89 -5.03 6.11
N VAL A 348 -14.62 -3.78 6.49
CA VAL A 348 -14.19 -2.72 5.56
C VAL A 348 -12.79 -2.27 5.95
N PRO A 349 -11.74 -2.69 5.21
CA PRO A 349 -10.37 -2.32 5.50
C PRO A 349 -10.19 -0.80 5.59
N GLY A 350 -9.46 -0.34 6.61
CA GLY A 350 -9.16 1.08 6.80
C GLY A 350 -10.30 1.91 7.41
N ALA A 351 -11.47 1.32 7.67
CA ALA A 351 -12.56 1.97 8.39
C ALA A 351 -12.54 1.63 9.88
N THR A 352 -13.05 2.55 10.70
CA THR A 352 -13.31 2.36 12.13
C THR A 352 -14.81 2.23 12.37
N ASN A 353 -15.20 1.30 13.23
CA ASN A 353 -16.60 1.16 13.63
C ASN A 353 -17.05 2.40 14.40
N ALA A 354 -18.10 3.08 13.96
CA ALA A 354 -18.71 4.19 14.69
C ALA A 354 -20.15 3.86 15.10
N THR A 355 -20.63 4.52 16.15
CA THR A 355 -22.05 4.54 16.50
C THR A 355 -22.48 6.00 16.68
N PHE A 356 -23.46 6.42 15.90
CA PHE A 356 -24.01 7.77 15.92
C PHE A 356 -25.35 7.75 16.64
N PHE A 357 -25.46 8.42 17.78
CA PHE A 357 -26.70 8.50 18.55
C PHE A 357 -27.47 9.75 18.14
N PHE A 358 -28.79 9.71 18.24
CA PHE A 358 -29.68 10.83 17.95
C PHE A 358 -30.36 11.30 19.23
N ASP A 359 -30.06 12.53 19.64
CA ASP A 359 -30.86 13.26 20.63
C ASP A 359 -32.04 13.96 19.95
N LYS A 360 -31.79 14.51 18.75
CA LYS A 360 -32.79 15.22 17.96
C LYS A 360 -32.74 14.83 16.49
N LYS A 361 -33.94 14.79 15.90
CA LYS A 361 -34.18 14.67 14.46
C LYS A 361 -35.14 15.78 14.06
N ARG A 362 -34.75 16.59 13.08
CA ARG A 362 -35.58 17.69 12.55
C ARG A 362 -35.72 17.56 11.05
N LEU A 363 -36.86 18.01 10.54
CA LEU A 363 -37.18 17.99 9.12
C LEU A 363 -37.75 19.36 8.72
N THR A 364 -37.30 19.88 7.58
CA THR A 364 -37.79 21.13 7.01
C THR A 364 -38.25 20.88 5.59
N LEU A 365 -39.53 21.16 5.31
CA LEU A 365 -40.06 21.09 3.96
C LEU A 365 -39.63 22.33 3.18
N LEU A 366 -39.02 22.16 2.01
CA LEU A 366 -38.50 23.26 1.19
C LEU A 366 -39.27 23.43 -0.13
N MET A 367 -39.91 22.36 -0.61
CA MET A 367 -40.83 22.37 -1.74
C MET A 367 -42.24 22.83 -1.37
N ASP A 368 -43.00 23.25 -2.37
CA ASP A 368 -44.44 23.55 -2.36
C ASP A 368 -45.26 22.64 -3.29
N ASP A 369 -44.61 21.79 -4.08
CA ASP A 369 -45.30 20.87 -4.99
C ASP A 369 -46.01 19.74 -4.21
N ALA A 370 -47.34 19.73 -4.27
CA ALA A 370 -48.17 18.79 -3.52
C ALA A 370 -47.96 17.33 -3.96
N ALA A 371 -47.67 17.08 -5.24
CA ALA A 371 -47.41 15.73 -5.73
C ALA A 371 -46.09 15.18 -5.19
N ALA A 372 -45.06 16.02 -5.12
CA ALA A 372 -43.78 15.68 -4.51
C ALA A 372 -43.93 15.45 -2.99
N VAL A 373 -44.67 16.30 -2.26
CA VAL A 373 -45.00 16.09 -0.83
C VAL A 373 -45.62 14.72 -0.60
N ALA A 374 -46.59 14.34 -1.43
CA ALA A 374 -47.24 13.04 -1.35
C ALA A 374 -46.31 11.89 -1.71
N ALA A 375 -45.44 12.05 -2.73
CA ALA A 375 -44.47 11.04 -3.13
C ALA A 375 -43.47 10.70 -2.01
N PHE A 376 -43.08 11.69 -1.20
CA PHE A 376 -42.25 11.50 -0.01
C PHE A 376 -43.03 11.09 1.24
N LYS A 377 -44.36 10.92 1.14
CA LYS A 377 -45.28 10.57 2.24
C LYS A 377 -45.23 11.56 3.40
N PHE A 378 -45.09 12.84 3.10
CA PHE A 378 -45.03 13.90 4.10
C PHE A 378 -46.42 14.45 4.50
N ASP A 379 -47.49 14.01 3.85
CA ASP A 379 -48.86 14.46 4.16
C ASP A 379 -49.23 14.20 5.63
N ALA A 380 -48.83 13.04 6.16
CA ALA A 380 -49.09 12.66 7.55
C ALA A 380 -48.16 13.36 8.56
N CYS A 381 -47.17 14.13 8.09
CA CYS A 381 -46.14 14.70 8.94
C CYS A 381 -46.46 16.11 9.45
N ASN A 382 -47.55 16.75 8.99
CA ASN A 382 -47.92 18.13 9.36
C ASN A 382 -46.72 19.08 9.29
N LEU A 383 -46.08 19.15 8.13
CA LEU A 383 -44.95 20.04 7.85
C LEU A 383 -45.45 21.35 7.23
N THR A 384 -44.80 22.46 7.56
CA THR A 384 -45.04 23.77 6.92
C THR A 384 -43.79 24.16 6.15
N LYS A 385 -43.94 24.63 4.90
CA LYS A 385 -42.82 25.06 4.06
C LYS A 385 -41.97 26.11 4.80
N GLY A 386 -40.65 25.90 4.82
CA GLY A 386 -39.68 26.79 5.46
C GLY A 386 -39.62 26.72 6.98
N VAL A 387 -40.47 25.91 7.63
CA VAL A 387 -40.49 25.78 9.09
C VAL A 387 -39.88 24.43 9.48
N THR A 388 -38.82 24.48 10.29
CA THR A 388 -38.17 23.29 10.85
C THR A 388 -39.06 22.66 11.91
N LYS A 389 -39.38 21.37 11.73
CA LYS A 389 -40.15 20.58 12.69
C LYS A 389 -39.29 19.56 13.40
N ASP A 390 -39.42 19.48 14.73
CA ASP A 390 -38.85 18.38 15.52
C ASP A 390 -39.70 17.12 15.35
N ILE A 391 -39.08 16.05 14.86
CA ILE A 391 -39.71 14.74 14.61
C ILE A 391 -39.13 13.66 15.52
N SER A 392 -38.41 14.03 16.58
CA SER A 392 -37.69 13.09 17.45
C SER A 392 -38.64 12.12 18.16
N ALA A 393 -39.82 12.60 18.58
CA ALA A 393 -40.82 11.78 19.25
C ALA A 393 -41.71 11.00 18.26
N SER A 394 -42.17 11.66 17.20
CA SER A 394 -43.18 11.10 16.29
C SER A 394 -42.62 10.36 15.08
N GLY A 395 -41.38 10.67 14.68
CA GLY A 395 -40.90 10.37 13.33
C GLY A 395 -41.69 11.12 12.25
N CYS A 396 -41.32 10.87 10.98
CA CYS A 396 -42.04 11.32 9.79
C CYS A 396 -41.58 10.50 8.57
N SER A 397 -42.53 9.88 7.86
CA SER A 397 -42.23 9.06 6.66
C SER A 397 -41.14 8.02 6.96
N ASN A 398 -40.05 7.99 6.19
CA ASN A 398 -38.91 7.09 6.37
C ASN A 398 -37.96 7.53 7.52
N PHE A 399 -38.17 8.72 8.10
CA PHE A 399 -37.39 9.20 9.24
C PHE A 399 -38.06 8.75 10.54
N THR A 400 -37.65 7.60 11.04
CA THR A 400 -38.19 7.03 12.28
C THR A 400 -37.85 7.88 13.51
N SER A 401 -38.71 7.82 14.54
CA SER A 401 -38.48 8.49 15.82
C SER A 401 -37.20 8.01 16.51
N VAL A 402 -36.70 8.78 17.48
CA VAL A 402 -35.57 8.39 18.33
C VAL A 402 -35.90 7.12 19.14
N ALA A 403 -37.17 6.94 19.55
CA ALA A 403 -37.59 5.73 20.26
C ALA A 403 -37.48 4.46 19.39
N VAL A 404 -37.74 4.57 18.09
CA VAL A 404 -37.64 3.44 17.14
C VAL A 404 -36.21 3.23 16.66
N CYS A 405 -35.48 4.30 16.36
CA CYS A 405 -34.10 4.26 15.92
C CYS A 405 -33.32 5.45 16.49
N GLY A 406 -32.85 5.29 17.73
CA GLY A 406 -32.10 6.32 18.46
C GLY A 406 -30.60 6.30 18.19
N LYS A 407 -30.11 5.34 17.39
CA LYS A 407 -28.70 5.25 17.00
C LYS A 407 -28.54 4.55 15.66
N GLU A 408 -27.46 4.86 14.97
CA GLU A 408 -27.03 4.19 13.75
C GLU A 408 -25.61 3.62 13.92
N TYR A 409 -25.43 2.38 13.48
CA TYR A 409 -24.14 1.72 13.39
C TYR A 409 -23.52 1.99 12.02
N ASP A 410 -22.37 2.66 12.01
CA ASP A 410 -21.78 3.19 10.78
C ASP A 410 -20.25 2.96 10.76
N LEU A 411 -19.59 3.46 9.72
CA LEU A 411 -18.14 3.43 9.54
C LEU A 411 -17.62 4.85 9.47
N VAL A 412 -16.40 5.06 9.96
CA VAL A 412 -15.63 6.29 9.76
C VAL A 412 -14.31 5.93 9.12
N ASN A 413 -14.00 6.55 7.99
CA ASN A 413 -12.73 6.44 7.31
C ASN A 413 -12.26 7.85 6.95
N ILE A 414 -11.05 8.23 7.36
CA ILE A 414 -10.46 9.53 7.04
C ILE A 414 -9.15 9.32 6.31
N GLU A 415 -9.05 9.91 5.13
CA GLU A 415 -7.85 9.93 4.29
C GLU A 415 -7.50 11.38 3.95
N ARG A 416 -6.44 11.90 4.58
CA ARG A 416 -6.03 13.30 4.46
C ARG A 416 -7.20 14.24 4.80
N ASN A 417 -7.73 14.97 3.81
CA ASN A 417 -8.85 15.90 3.95
C ASN A 417 -10.18 15.32 3.43
N THR A 418 -10.27 13.99 3.29
CA THR A 418 -11.47 13.29 2.83
C THR A 418 -12.01 12.40 3.95
N LEU A 419 -13.28 12.59 4.31
CA LEU A 419 -14.04 11.71 5.19
C LEU A 419 -14.99 10.85 4.34
N ARG A 420 -14.99 9.55 4.60
CA ARG A 420 -16.01 8.61 4.09
C ARG A 420 -16.72 7.97 5.27
N LEU A 421 -18.05 8.04 5.25
CA LEU A 421 -18.90 7.26 6.14
C LEU A 421 -19.37 5.99 5.42
N GLY A 422 -20.04 5.07 6.10
CA GLY A 422 -20.53 3.85 5.47
C GLY A 422 -21.57 4.12 4.38
N ALA A 423 -21.57 3.29 3.34
CA ALA A 423 -22.59 3.30 2.31
C ALA A 423 -23.91 2.79 2.91
N ARG A 424 -24.90 3.69 3.03
CA ARG A 424 -26.21 3.34 3.60
C ARG A 424 -26.82 2.16 2.83
N PRO A 425 -27.28 1.10 3.53
CA PRO A 425 -27.94 -0.05 2.89
C PRO A 425 -29.17 0.35 2.06
N ALA A 426 -29.54 -0.49 1.10
CA ALA A 426 -30.68 -0.24 0.22
C ALA A 426 -32.03 -0.10 0.96
N ASP A 427 -32.19 -0.79 2.10
CA ASP A 427 -33.36 -0.67 2.97
C ASP A 427 -33.31 0.56 3.89
N GLY A 428 -32.22 1.33 3.85
CA GLY A 428 -32.01 2.54 4.64
C GLY A 428 -31.74 2.29 6.12
N ASN A 429 -31.82 1.04 6.60
CA ASN A 429 -31.75 0.71 8.01
C ASN A 429 -30.30 0.55 8.45
N MET A 430 -29.87 1.38 9.40
CA MET A 430 -28.57 1.27 10.07
C MET A 430 -28.74 1.17 11.59
N CYS A 431 -29.96 0.96 12.07
CA CYS A 431 -30.32 1.00 13.49
C CYS A 431 -29.88 -0.25 14.27
N LEU A 432 -29.57 -1.33 13.54
CA LEU A 432 -29.15 -2.62 14.08
C LEU A 432 -27.67 -2.86 13.75
N MET A 433 -26.96 -3.55 14.64
CA MET A 433 -25.51 -3.75 14.51
C MET A 433 -25.14 -4.59 13.27
N ASP A 434 -25.96 -5.59 12.94
CA ASP A 434 -25.82 -6.45 11.75
C ASP A 434 -26.13 -5.71 10.44
N LYS A 435 -26.77 -4.54 10.54
CA LYS A 435 -27.04 -3.62 9.44
C LYS A 435 -25.96 -2.56 9.25
N ARG A 436 -24.83 -2.66 9.96
CA ARG A 436 -23.66 -1.81 9.72
C ARG A 436 -23.25 -1.89 8.24
N PRO A 437 -22.94 -0.77 7.58
CA PRO A 437 -22.47 -0.74 6.20
C PRO A 437 -21.28 -1.68 5.94
N LYS A 438 -21.27 -2.27 4.75
CA LYS A 438 -20.21 -3.18 4.27
C LYS A 438 -19.30 -2.54 3.22
N ASP A 439 -19.53 -1.26 2.91
CA ASP A 439 -18.77 -0.45 1.97
C ASP A 439 -18.72 1.00 2.46
N LEU A 440 -17.84 1.82 1.88
CA LEU A 440 -17.75 3.26 2.13
C LEU A 440 -18.61 4.03 1.12
N GLY A 441 -19.26 5.07 1.60
CA GLY A 441 -20.08 5.99 0.81
C GLY A 441 -19.28 7.07 0.10
N GLN A 442 -20.02 8.04 -0.47
CA GLN A 442 -19.46 9.17 -1.18
C GLN A 442 -18.59 10.07 -0.26
N PRO A 443 -17.51 10.67 -0.80
CA PRO A 443 -16.56 11.44 -0.01
C PRO A 443 -17.13 12.79 0.46
N LEU A 444 -16.70 13.20 1.64
CA LEU A 444 -16.90 14.51 2.23
C LEU A 444 -15.53 15.20 2.36
N ILE A 445 -15.45 16.49 2.05
CA ILE A 445 -14.21 17.26 2.08
C ILE A 445 -14.19 18.13 3.34
N LYS A 446 -13.05 18.10 4.04
CA LYS A 446 -12.83 18.94 5.22
C LYS A 446 -12.90 20.42 4.84
N GLN A 447 -13.67 21.20 5.58
CA GLN A 447 -13.74 22.64 5.40
C GLN A 447 -12.62 23.26 6.25
N ASN A 448 -11.69 23.97 5.60
CA ASN A 448 -10.69 24.75 6.31
C ASN A 448 -11.38 25.99 6.88
N HIS A 449 -11.33 26.16 8.20
CA HIS A 449 -11.67 27.41 8.86
C HIS A 449 -10.41 28.25 9.05
#